data_AF-X0XLZ4-F1
#
_entry.id   AF-X0XLZ4-F1
#
_cell.length_a   1.000
_cell.length_b   1.000
_cell.length_c   1.000
_cell.angle_alpha   90.00
_cell.angle_beta   90.00
_cell.angle_gamma   90.00
#
_symmetry.space_group_name_H-M   'P 1'
#
loop_
_entity.id
_entity.type
_entity.pdbx_description
1 polymer ?
#
loop_
_entity_poly.entity_id
_entity_poly.type
_entity_poly.pdbx_seq_one_letter_code
_entity_poly.pdbx_strand_id
1 'polypeptide(L)'
;APIFGLDLSTIDKIVLSHGHYDHTGGLKEVLKQIGKRVEVISHPDIWAKKFAHGEGWERYIGIPFSREELEALGAAFTLSKEPVWISDDIVTTGEIPMTTEYEEIERMLYVKEDDQWLPDPLLDDRALVIKASEGLVVILGCAHRGAINTIRHAQEITGVALIHTVIGGTHLIGATEERVLHTAAALQELGVQRVGVSHCTGLPSSMLLSQQLGESFFFNNTGTSITIP
;
A
#
# COMPACT_ATOMS: atom_id res chain seq x y z
N ALA A 1 -15.24 6.09 -10.52
CA ALA A 1 -14.89 7.48 -10.89
C ALA A 1 -16.12 8.31 -11.30
N PRO A 2 -16.97 7.90 -12.27
CA PRO A 2 -18.08 8.74 -12.73
C PRO A 2 -19.12 9.07 -11.66
N ILE A 3 -19.43 8.11 -10.77
CA ILE A 3 -20.36 8.31 -9.64
C ILE A 3 -19.87 9.41 -8.68
N PHE A 4 -18.56 9.61 -8.59
CA PHE A 4 -17.94 10.63 -7.74
C PHE A 4 -17.55 11.90 -8.53
N GLY A 5 -17.98 12.02 -9.79
CA GLY A 5 -17.66 13.18 -10.64
C GLY A 5 -16.18 13.31 -10.98
N LEU A 6 -15.40 12.21 -10.89
CA LEU A 6 -13.97 12.22 -11.19
C LEU A 6 -13.72 11.87 -12.66
N ASP A 7 -12.94 12.71 -13.33
CA ASP A 7 -12.46 12.50 -14.70
C ASP A 7 -11.07 11.84 -14.68
N LEU A 8 -11.01 10.56 -15.05
CA LEU A 8 -9.76 9.79 -15.05
C LEU A 8 -8.77 10.26 -16.12
N SER A 9 -9.20 10.95 -17.18
CA SER A 9 -8.30 11.46 -18.22
C SER A 9 -7.30 12.51 -17.69
N THR A 10 -7.62 13.10 -16.53
CA THR A 10 -6.76 14.06 -15.83
C THR A 10 -5.60 13.41 -15.07
N ILE A 11 -5.58 12.09 -14.91
CA ILE A 11 -4.49 11.39 -14.21
C ILE A 11 -3.18 11.51 -15.01
N ASP A 12 -2.12 11.96 -14.34
CA ASP A 12 -0.79 12.08 -14.93
C ASP A 12 0.15 10.94 -14.53
N LYS A 13 -0.05 10.35 -13.34
CA LYS A 13 0.75 9.26 -12.79
C LYS A 13 -0.09 8.30 -11.97
N ILE A 14 0.29 7.02 -11.99
CA ILE A 14 -0.27 5.96 -11.17
C ILE A 14 0.87 5.37 -10.34
N VAL A 15 0.63 5.12 -9.06
CA VAL A 15 1.56 4.39 -8.18
C VAL A 15 0.91 3.06 -7.82
N LEU A 16 1.61 1.95 -8.04
CA LEU A 16 1.16 0.62 -7.60
C LEU A 16 1.86 0.28 -6.29
N SER A 17 1.08 -0.04 -5.25
CA SER A 17 1.62 -0.37 -3.93
C SER A 17 2.31 -1.74 -3.87
N HIS A 18 1.79 -2.74 -4.59
CA HIS A 18 2.36 -4.08 -4.74
C HIS A 18 1.58 -4.85 -5.82
N GLY A 19 2.06 -6.02 -6.20
CA GLY A 19 1.64 -6.77 -7.38
C GLY A 19 0.39 -7.64 -7.20
N HIS A 20 -0.39 -7.48 -6.13
CA HIS A 20 -1.60 -8.29 -5.95
C HIS A 20 -2.75 -7.83 -6.85
N TYR A 21 -3.58 -8.78 -7.27
CA TYR A 21 -4.66 -8.59 -8.25
C TYR A 21 -5.73 -7.60 -7.78
N ASP A 22 -5.95 -7.46 -6.47
CA ASP A 22 -6.91 -6.54 -5.87
C ASP A 22 -6.40 -5.09 -5.83
N HIS A 23 -5.09 -4.88 -5.99
CA HIS A 23 -4.46 -3.57 -6.16
C HIS A 23 -4.18 -3.20 -7.62
N THR A 24 -4.15 -4.19 -8.52
CA THR A 24 -3.76 -4.01 -9.93
C THR A 24 -4.87 -4.36 -10.93
N GLY A 25 -5.93 -5.03 -10.50
CA GLY A 25 -6.99 -5.55 -11.37
C GLY A 25 -7.82 -4.48 -12.07
N GLY A 26 -7.87 -3.26 -11.52
CA GLY A 26 -8.51 -2.11 -12.17
C GLY A 26 -7.65 -1.43 -13.23
N LEU A 27 -6.33 -1.70 -13.28
CA LEU A 27 -5.37 -0.91 -14.05
C LEU A 27 -5.69 -0.87 -15.54
N LYS A 28 -6.03 -2.02 -16.14
CA LYS A 28 -6.41 -2.10 -17.57
C LYS A 28 -7.56 -1.16 -17.93
N GLU A 29 -8.58 -1.08 -17.07
CA GLU A 29 -9.76 -0.26 -17.32
C GLU A 29 -9.47 1.23 -17.08
N VAL A 30 -8.68 1.53 -16.04
CA VAL A 30 -8.19 2.89 -15.78
C VAL A 30 -7.37 3.42 -16.95
N LEU A 31 -6.45 2.63 -17.51
CA LEU A 31 -5.63 3.02 -18.67
C LEU A 31 -6.48 3.34 -19.91
N LYS A 32 -7.50 2.51 -20.20
CA LYS A 32 -8.44 2.76 -21.30
C LYS A 32 -9.18 4.09 -21.14
N GLN A 33 -9.62 4.40 -19.92
CA GLN A 33 -10.32 5.65 -19.62
C GLN A 33 -9.39 6.86 -19.64
N ILE A 34 -8.12 6.70 -19.24
CA ILE A 34 -7.09 7.74 -19.36
C ILE A 34 -6.85 8.10 -20.84
N GLY A 35 -6.74 7.09 -21.71
CA GLY A 35 -6.68 7.29 -23.16
C GLY A 35 -5.43 8.03 -23.68
N LYS A 36 -4.43 8.25 -22.82
CA LYS A 36 -3.14 8.88 -23.11
C LYS A 36 -2.01 8.07 -22.46
N ARG A 37 -0.77 8.35 -22.86
CA ARG A 37 0.41 7.81 -22.17
C ARG A 37 0.42 8.30 -20.72
N VAL A 38 0.56 7.39 -19.77
CA VAL A 38 0.59 7.69 -18.32
C VAL A 38 1.74 6.94 -17.67
N GLU A 39 2.44 7.61 -16.76
CA GLU A 39 3.51 6.96 -16.00
C GLU A 39 2.92 6.05 -14.92
N VAL A 40 3.44 4.83 -14.82
CA VAL A 40 3.08 3.87 -13.78
C VAL A 40 4.33 3.57 -12.97
N ILE A 41 4.38 4.05 -11.72
CA ILE A 41 5.51 3.88 -10.82
C ILE A 41 5.28 2.63 -9.97
N SER A 42 6.23 1.69 -10.01
CA SER A 42 6.14 0.43 -9.26
C SER A 42 7.50 -0.16 -8.96
N HIS A 43 7.53 -1.26 -8.20
CA HIS A 43 8.75 -2.03 -7.97
C HIS A 43 9.05 -2.93 -9.18
N PRO A 44 10.32 -3.30 -9.45
CA PRO A 44 10.62 -4.35 -10.43
C PRO A 44 9.90 -5.69 -10.13
N ASP A 45 9.84 -6.10 -8.86
CA ASP A 45 9.25 -7.38 -8.43
C ASP A 45 7.71 -7.39 -8.47
N ILE A 46 7.07 -6.29 -8.90
CA ILE A 46 5.63 -6.25 -9.15
C ILE A 46 5.17 -7.34 -10.13
N TRP A 47 6.08 -7.78 -11.01
CA TRP A 47 5.85 -8.79 -12.04
C TRP A 47 6.15 -10.22 -11.59
N ALA A 48 6.57 -10.42 -10.33
CA ALA A 48 6.75 -11.75 -9.79
C ALA A 48 5.43 -12.53 -9.87
N LYS A 49 5.51 -13.84 -10.12
CA LYS A 49 4.32 -14.69 -10.12
C LYS A 49 3.92 -14.99 -8.68
N LYS A 50 3.05 -14.13 -8.13
CA LYS A 50 2.59 -14.19 -6.74
C LYS A 50 1.41 -15.14 -6.56
N PHE A 51 1.46 -15.92 -5.48
CA PHE A 51 0.45 -16.90 -5.10
C PHE A 51 0.13 -16.83 -3.61
N ALA A 52 -1.12 -17.11 -3.28
CA ALA A 52 -1.49 -17.60 -1.97
C ALA A 52 -1.54 -19.12 -2.02
N HIS A 53 -0.90 -19.78 -1.04
CA HIS A 53 -0.77 -21.24 -1.00
C HIS A 53 -0.99 -21.76 0.42
N GLY A 54 -1.67 -22.90 0.54
CA GLY A 54 -1.89 -23.61 1.79
C GLY A 54 -2.14 -25.10 1.55
N GLU A 55 -2.47 -25.85 2.62
CA GLU A 55 -2.68 -27.29 2.51
C GLU A 55 -3.82 -27.63 1.51
N GLY A 56 -3.44 -28.21 0.37
CA GLY A 56 -4.37 -28.68 -0.66
C GLY A 56 -4.96 -27.60 -1.57
N TRP A 57 -4.48 -26.35 -1.51
CA TRP A 57 -4.96 -25.29 -2.40
C TRP A 57 -3.87 -24.29 -2.79
N GLU A 58 -4.00 -23.75 -3.99
CA GLU A 58 -3.18 -22.66 -4.50
C GLU A 58 -4.05 -21.66 -5.26
N ARG A 59 -3.66 -20.39 -5.23
CA ARG A 59 -4.34 -19.35 -5.99
C ARG A 59 -3.31 -18.35 -6.50
N TYR A 60 -3.31 -18.11 -7.81
CA TYR A 60 -2.59 -16.98 -8.37
C TYR A 60 -3.24 -15.68 -7.88
N ILE A 61 -2.42 -14.82 -7.27
CA ILE A 61 -2.85 -13.52 -6.73
C ILE A 61 -2.06 -12.36 -7.33
N GLY A 62 -1.17 -12.61 -8.30
CA GLY A 62 -0.39 -11.56 -8.97
C GLY A 62 -1.20 -10.73 -9.98
N ILE A 63 -0.51 -9.89 -10.74
CA ILE A 63 -1.12 -9.04 -11.77
C ILE A 63 -1.84 -9.89 -12.84
N PRO A 64 -3.13 -9.63 -13.13
CA PRO A 64 -3.90 -10.44 -14.08
C PRO A 64 -3.64 -10.11 -15.56
N PHE A 65 -2.65 -9.27 -15.87
CA PHE A 65 -2.34 -8.74 -17.20
C PHE A 65 -0.84 -8.85 -17.47
N SER A 66 -0.46 -8.98 -18.75
CA SER A 66 0.96 -8.87 -19.12
C SER A 66 1.40 -7.41 -19.12
N ARG A 67 2.72 -7.19 -19.00
CA ARG A 67 3.31 -5.86 -19.11
C ARG A 67 3.02 -5.23 -20.47
N GLU A 68 3.18 -6.00 -21.54
CA GLU A 68 2.99 -5.58 -22.93
C GLU A 68 1.53 -5.16 -23.18
N GLU A 69 0.57 -5.88 -22.59
CA GLU A 69 -0.86 -5.54 -22.67
C GLU A 69 -1.14 -4.16 -22.06
N LEU A 70 -0.54 -3.85 -20.91
CA LEU A 70 -0.71 -2.57 -20.22
C LEU A 70 0.04 -1.44 -20.93
N GLU A 71 1.25 -1.71 -21.43
CA GLU A 71 2.03 -0.76 -22.23
C GLU A 71 1.32 -0.40 -23.55
N ALA A 72 0.67 -1.36 -24.20
CA ALA A 72 -0.16 -1.13 -25.38
C ALA A 72 -1.37 -0.23 -25.10
N LEU A 73 -1.81 -0.13 -23.84
CA LEU A 73 -2.86 0.78 -23.39
C LEU A 73 -2.33 2.13 -22.90
N GLY A 74 -1.03 2.39 -23.03
CA GLY A 74 -0.40 3.66 -22.70
C GLY A 74 0.33 3.69 -21.36
N ALA A 75 0.41 2.59 -20.62
CA ALA A 75 1.25 2.54 -19.43
C ALA A 75 2.74 2.73 -19.80
N ALA A 76 3.43 3.57 -19.06
CA ALA A 76 4.87 3.74 -19.14
C ALA A 76 5.46 3.42 -17.76
N PHE A 77 6.02 2.22 -17.59
CA PHE A 77 6.49 1.76 -16.28
C PHE A 77 7.82 2.39 -15.88
N THR A 78 7.82 3.04 -14.71
CA THR A 78 9.02 3.46 -13.99
C THR A 78 9.24 2.48 -12.84
N LEU A 79 10.16 1.54 -13.05
CA LEU A 79 10.47 0.48 -12.09
C LEU A 79 11.65 0.91 -11.21
N SER A 80 11.43 1.01 -9.90
CA SER A 80 12.47 1.40 -8.94
C SER A 80 12.38 0.61 -7.64
N LYS A 81 13.54 0.19 -7.12
CA LYS A 81 13.71 -0.32 -5.74
C LYS A 81 13.79 0.82 -4.72
N GLU A 82 14.34 1.94 -5.15
CA GLU A 82 14.57 3.14 -4.35
C GLU A 82 13.33 4.05 -4.32
N PRO A 83 13.27 4.98 -3.34
CA PRO A 83 12.30 6.06 -3.34
C PRO A 83 12.27 6.84 -4.66
N VAL A 84 11.07 7.11 -5.17
CA VAL A 84 10.85 7.93 -6.37
C VAL A 84 10.11 9.19 -5.97
N TRP A 85 10.79 10.33 -6.07
CA TRP A 85 10.19 11.65 -5.86
C TRP A 85 9.33 12.01 -7.08
N ILE A 86 8.03 12.16 -6.85
CA ILE A 86 7.03 12.55 -7.86
C ILE A 86 6.97 14.06 -8.01
N SER A 87 7.16 14.77 -6.89
CA SER A 87 7.33 16.23 -6.79
C SER A 87 8.23 16.53 -5.59
N ASP A 88 8.43 17.80 -5.24
CA ASP A 88 9.17 18.17 -4.04
C ASP A 88 8.52 17.66 -2.74
N ASP A 89 7.21 17.38 -2.77
CA ASP A 89 6.42 17.02 -1.60
C ASP A 89 5.81 15.61 -1.64
N ILE A 90 5.93 14.89 -2.75
CA ILE A 90 5.33 13.56 -2.91
C ILE A 90 6.39 12.55 -3.29
N VAL A 91 6.49 11.45 -2.54
CA VAL A 91 7.51 10.41 -2.72
C VAL A 91 6.95 9.02 -2.47
N THR A 92 7.40 8.02 -3.23
CA THR A 92 7.14 6.60 -2.90
C THR A 92 8.21 6.07 -1.95
N THR A 93 7.88 5.11 -1.09
CA THR A 93 8.86 4.58 -0.12
C THR A 93 9.99 3.73 -0.72
N GLY A 94 9.80 3.14 -1.90
CA GLY A 94 10.68 2.06 -2.35
C GLY A 94 10.55 0.81 -1.46
N GLU A 95 11.58 -0.02 -1.41
CA GLU A 95 11.66 -1.19 -0.52
C GLU A 95 11.62 -0.75 0.95
N ILE A 96 10.73 -1.37 1.75
CA ILE A 96 10.53 -1.03 3.16
C ILE A 96 11.34 -2.00 4.07
N PRO A 97 12.27 -1.53 4.91
CA PRO A 97 12.98 -2.40 5.86
C PRO A 97 12.05 -2.99 6.94
N MET A 98 12.25 -4.25 7.33
CA MET A 98 11.55 -4.86 8.48
C MET A 98 12.33 -4.54 9.76
N THR A 99 11.86 -3.56 10.55
CA THR A 99 12.58 -3.01 11.72
C THR A 99 11.91 -3.31 13.06
N THR A 100 10.64 -3.70 13.04
CA THR A 100 9.88 -4.10 14.23
C THR A 100 9.95 -5.61 14.47
N GLU A 101 9.87 -6.03 15.72
CA GLU A 101 9.85 -7.46 16.09
C GLU A 101 8.49 -8.15 15.91
N TYR A 102 7.39 -7.38 15.82
CA TYR A 102 6.02 -7.91 15.79
C TYR A 102 5.32 -7.81 14.43
N GLU A 103 5.85 -7.04 13.48
CA GLU A 103 5.32 -7.06 12.10
C GLU A 103 5.98 -8.19 11.33
N GLU A 104 5.16 -9.04 10.73
CA GLU A 104 5.58 -10.20 9.95
C GLU A 104 4.81 -10.25 8.63
N ILE A 105 5.44 -10.82 7.61
CA ILE A 105 4.84 -11.14 6.32
C ILE A 105 4.06 -12.46 6.44
N GLU A 106 2.94 -12.57 5.75
CA GLU A 106 2.08 -13.73 5.83
C GLU A 106 2.73 -14.99 5.25
N ARG A 107 2.76 -16.06 6.04
CA ARG A 107 3.39 -17.35 5.70
C ARG A 107 2.76 -18.10 4.52
N MET A 108 1.59 -17.65 4.08
CA MET A 108 0.83 -18.22 2.96
C MET A 108 1.14 -17.55 1.62
N LEU A 109 1.99 -16.52 1.58
CA LEU A 109 2.34 -15.79 0.37
C LEU A 109 3.64 -16.33 -0.22
N TYR A 110 3.60 -16.65 -1.51
CA TYR A 110 4.70 -17.27 -2.23
C TYR A 110 4.90 -16.62 -3.60
N VAL A 111 6.16 -16.61 -4.06
CA VAL A 111 6.51 -16.45 -5.46
C VAL A 111 6.90 -17.79 -6.05
N LYS A 112 6.64 -17.97 -7.34
CA LYS A 112 7.03 -19.16 -8.09
C LYS A 112 8.17 -18.86 -9.05
N GLU A 113 9.35 -19.42 -8.76
CA GLU A 113 10.57 -19.32 -9.57
C GLU A 113 11.03 -20.74 -9.94
N ASP A 114 11.27 -21.00 -11.24
CA ASP A 114 11.70 -22.33 -11.74
C ASP A 114 10.89 -23.52 -11.16
N ASP A 115 9.58 -23.34 -11.06
CA ASP A 115 8.61 -24.29 -10.47
C ASP A 115 8.78 -24.58 -8.97
N GLN A 116 9.64 -23.83 -8.28
CA GLN A 116 9.80 -23.87 -6.83
C GLN A 116 8.92 -22.82 -6.14
N TRP A 117 8.41 -23.20 -4.97
CA TRP A 117 7.68 -22.31 -4.07
C TRP A 117 8.68 -21.64 -3.13
N LEU A 118 8.81 -20.33 -3.25
CA LEU A 118 9.62 -19.52 -2.34
C LEU A 118 8.70 -18.57 -1.58
N PRO A 119 8.87 -18.39 -0.25
CA PRO A 119 8.13 -17.36 0.48
C PRO A 119 8.30 -16.01 -0.21
N ASP A 120 7.21 -15.30 -0.45
CA ASP A 120 7.26 -13.99 -1.10
C ASP A 120 7.84 -12.98 -0.10
N PRO A 121 8.99 -12.32 -0.40
CA PRO A 121 9.55 -11.33 0.50
C PRO A 121 8.78 -9.99 0.47
N LEU A 122 7.81 -9.82 -0.43
CA LEU A 122 7.01 -8.60 -0.60
C LEU A 122 7.88 -7.34 -0.78
N LEU A 123 9.04 -7.47 -1.44
CA LEU A 123 9.93 -6.32 -1.71
C LEU A 123 9.25 -5.24 -2.56
N ASP A 124 8.19 -5.61 -3.28
CA ASP A 124 7.38 -4.68 -4.04
C ASP A 124 6.38 -3.86 -3.20
N ASP A 125 6.13 -4.23 -1.95
CA ASP A 125 5.29 -3.45 -1.03
C ASP A 125 5.87 -2.07 -0.78
N ARG A 126 5.07 -1.05 -1.07
CA ARG A 126 5.41 0.36 -0.92
C ARG A 126 4.20 1.19 -0.54
N ALA A 127 4.49 2.37 0.00
CA ALA A 127 3.52 3.43 0.26
C ALA A 127 3.82 4.69 -0.56
N LEU A 128 2.82 5.56 -0.62
CA LEU A 128 2.96 6.94 -1.10
C LEU A 128 2.98 7.86 0.12
N VAL A 129 3.91 8.80 0.14
CA VAL A 129 4.10 9.75 1.24
C VAL A 129 3.97 11.15 0.69
N ILE A 130 3.19 11.99 1.38
CA ILE A 130 3.03 13.41 1.08
C ILE A 130 3.54 14.21 2.27
N LYS A 131 4.46 15.14 2.04
CA LYS A 131 4.85 16.16 3.01
C LYS A 131 3.78 17.24 3.05
N ALA A 132 3.12 17.39 4.18
CA ALA A 132 2.17 18.46 4.45
C ALA A 132 2.71 19.40 5.55
N SER A 133 2.08 20.56 5.70
CA SER A 133 2.52 21.59 6.65
C SER A 133 2.48 21.12 8.11
N GLU A 134 1.58 20.21 8.45
CA GLU A 134 1.40 19.66 9.81
C GLU A 134 2.03 18.28 10.02
N GLY A 135 2.78 17.75 9.04
CA GLY A 135 3.44 16.46 9.11
C GLY A 135 3.19 15.59 7.88
N LEU A 136 3.65 14.34 7.91
CA LEU A 136 3.50 13.42 6.80
C LEU A 136 2.06 12.89 6.70
N VAL A 137 1.60 12.73 5.46
CA VAL A 137 0.45 11.90 5.11
C VAL A 137 0.99 10.64 4.44
N VAL A 138 0.80 9.49 5.08
CA VAL A 138 1.25 8.19 4.61
C VAL A 138 0.06 7.40 4.07
N ILE A 139 0.08 7.09 2.77
CA ILE A 139 -0.94 6.34 2.07
C ILE A 139 -0.43 4.91 1.83
N LEU A 140 -0.99 3.97 2.57
CA LEU A 140 -0.68 2.55 2.52
C LEU A 140 -1.45 1.85 1.41
N GLY A 141 -0.83 0.83 0.80
CA GLY A 141 -1.54 -0.21 0.06
C GLY A 141 -2.14 -1.24 1.03
N CYS A 142 -1.43 -2.36 1.18
CA CYS A 142 -1.71 -3.35 2.23
C CYS A 142 -0.80 -3.22 3.44
N ALA A 143 0.42 -2.69 3.27
CA ALA A 143 1.47 -2.71 4.29
C ALA A 143 1.82 -4.14 4.74
N HIS A 144 2.06 -5.03 3.77
CA HIS A 144 2.56 -6.39 4.04
C HIS A 144 3.88 -6.38 4.80
N ARG A 145 4.74 -5.38 4.56
CA ARG A 145 5.99 -5.17 5.29
C ARG A 145 5.81 -4.36 6.57
N GLY A 146 4.57 -4.17 7.01
CA GLY A 146 4.23 -3.53 8.25
C GLY A 146 3.97 -2.03 8.12
N ALA A 147 2.86 -1.58 8.72
CA ALA A 147 2.49 -0.17 8.72
C ALA A 147 3.49 0.66 9.54
N ILE A 148 4.01 0.13 10.64
CA ILE A 148 4.95 0.86 11.51
C ILE A 148 6.33 0.95 10.86
N ASN A 149 6.82 -0.14 10.26
CA ASN A 149 8.00 -0.14 9.40
C ASN A 149 7.88 0.90 8.27
N THR A 150 6.72 0.94 7.61
CA THR A 150 6.45 1.91 6.54
C THR A 150 6.53 3.35 7.04
N ILE A 151 5.91 3.66 8.20
CA ILE A 151 5.90 5.01 8.76
C ILE A 151 7.30 5.46 9.15
N ARG A 152 8.08 4.59 9.81
CA ARG A 152 9.48 4.90 10.19
C ARG A 152 10.34 5.16 8.96
N HIS A 153 10.22 4.32 7.94
CA HIS A 153 10.92 4.50 6.67
C HIS A 153 10.52 5.82 5.97
N ALA A 154 9.24 6.20 6.03
CA ALA A 154 8.78 7.49 5.52
C ALA A 154 9.44 8.67 6.24
N GLN A 155 9.60 8.61 7.57
CA GLN A 155 10.31 9.64 8.34
C GLN A 155 11.78 9.73 7.92
N GLU A 156 12.45 8.58 7.70
CA GLU A 156 13.85 8.53 7.26
C GLU A 156 14.04 9.15 5.86
N ILE A 157 13.20 8.79 4.89
CA ILE A 157 13.27 9.31 3.51
C ILE A 157 13.06 10.83 3.48
N THR A 158 12.09 11.32 4.24
CA THR A 158 11.64 12.71 4.15
C THR A 158 12.36 13.65 5.12
N GLY A 159 12.95 13.11 6.19
CA GLY A 159 13.47 13.88 7.32
C GLY A 159 12.38 14.54 8.19
N VAL A 160 11.10 14.23 7.97
CA VAL A 160 9.98 14.81 8.73
C VAL A 160 9.57 13.86 9.85
N ALA A 161 9.64 14.32 11.10
CA ALA A 161 9.32 13.50 12.25
C ALA A 161 7.81 13.37 12.52
N LEU A 162 7.02 14.41 12.23
CA LEU A 162 5.60 14.41 12.55
C LEU A 162 4.80 13.62 11.51
N ILE A 163 3.86 12.80 11.97
CA ILE A 163 2.90 12.08 11.12
C ILE A 163 1.51 12.65 11.38
N HIS A 164 0.94 13.32 10.40
CA HIS A 164 -0.40 13.87 10.51
C HIS A 164 -1.46 12.80 10.19
N THR A 165 -1.35 12.12 9.05
CA THR A 165 -2.34 11.11 8.62
C THR A 165 -1.68 9.82 8.19
N VAL A 166 -2.25 8.68 8.59
CA VAL A 166 -2.01 7.37 7.98
C VAL A 166 -3.34 6.86 7.42
N ILE A 167 -3.38 6.47 6.14
CA ILE A 167 -4.60 5.99 5.47
C ILE A 167 -4.30 4.80 4.58
N GLY A 168 -5.15 3.78 4.58
CA GLY A 168 -5.02 2.61 3.69
C GLY A 168 -5.25 1.28 4.42
N GLY A 169 -4.76 0.19 3.85
CA GLY A 169 -4.78 -1.13 4.48
C GLY A 169 -3.56 -1.35 5.37
N THR A 170 -3.74 -2.03 6.49
CA THR A 170 -2.67 -2.38 7.45
C THR A 170 -2.37 -3.88 7.50
N HIS A 171 -3.06 -4.68 6.70
CA HIS A 171 -2.98 -6.14 6.61
C HIS A 171 -3.20 -6.91 7.94
N LEU A 172 -3.97 -6.34 8.86
CA LEU A 172 -4.23 -6.93 10.17
C LEU A 172 -5.41 -7.91 10.23
N ILE A 173 -6.04 -8.28 9.11
CA ILE A 173 -7.27 -9.12 9.09
C ILE A 173 -7.09 -10.50 9.73
N GLY A 174 -5.87 -11.05 9.67
CA GLY A 174 -5.51 -12.34 10.28
C GLY A 174 -4.49 -12.22 11.42
N ALA A 175 -4.19 -11.00 11.88
CA ALA A 175 -3.21 -10.76 12.93
C ALA A 175 -3.74 -11.19 14.30
N THR A 176 -2.83 -11.54 15.22
CA THR A 176 -3.17 -11.75 16.62
C THR A 176 -3.61 -10.43 17.27
N GLU A 177 -4.46 -10.51 18.29
CA GLU A 177 -4.87 -9.33 19.07
C GLU A 177 -3.66 -8.55 19.60
N GLU A 178 -2.64 -9.28 20.09
CA GLU A 178 -1.37 -8.71 20.55
C GLU A 178 -0.67 -7.87 19.46
N ARG A 179 -0.57 -8.36 18.22
CA ARG A 179 0.03 -7.60 17.11
C ARG A 179 -0.78 -6.34 16.80
N VAL A 180 -2.11 -6.42 16.87
CA VAL A 180 -2.97 -5.24 16.66
C VAL A 180 -2.77 -4.21 17.77
N LEU A 181 -2.67 -4.65 19.04
CA LEU A 181 -2.42 -3.77 20.19
C LEU A 181 -1.02 -3.13 20.12
N HIS A 182 0.02 -3.88 19.74
CA HIS A 182 1.35 -3.30 19.51
C HIS A 182 1.35 -2.25 18.40
N THR A 183 0.61 -2.51 17.31
CA THR A 183 0.44 -1.53 16.22
C THR A 183 -0.27 -0.27 16.73
N ALA A 184 -1.34 -0.42 17.51
CA ALA A 184 -2.06 0.72 18.09
C ALA A 184 -1.19 1.56 19.02
N ALA A 185 -0.44 0.90 19.92
CA ALA A 185 0.47 1.57 20.84
C ALA A 185 1.58 2.33 20.10
N ALA A 186 2.14 1.73 19.04
CA ALA A 186 3.14 2.40 18.21
C ALA A 186 2.57 3.62 17.48
N LEU A 187 1.34 3.56 16.95
CA LEU A 187 0.67 4.71 16.34
C LEU A 187 0.44 5.85 17.34
N GLN A 188 0.10 5.52 18.60
CA GLN A 188 -0.04 6.51 19.67
C GLN A 188 1.31 7.12 20.07
N GLU A 189 2.35 6.30 20.22
CA GLU A 189 3.71 6.75 20.55
C GLU A 189 4.28 7.67 19.46
N LEU A 190 4.03 7.34 18.20
CA LEU A 190 4.38 8.18 17.05
C LEU A 190 3.56 9.48 16.96
N GLY A 191 2.53 9.63 17.80
CA GLY A 191 1.68 10.81 17.83
C GLY A 191 0.85 11.00 16.55
N VAL A 192 0.46 9.91 15.89
CA VAL A 192 -0.30 9.98 14.63
C VAL A 192 -1.65 10.63 14.88
N GLN A 193 -1.92 11.75 14.22
CA GLN A 193 -3.14 12.53 14.50
C GLN A 193 -4.39 11.91 13.89
N ARG A 194 -4.28 11.29 12.71
CA ARG A 194 -5.41 10.70 11.98
C ARG A 194 -5.05 9.34 11.40
N VAL A 195 -5.86 8.32 11.66
CA VAL A 195 -5.67 6.95 11.20
C VAL A 195 -6.95 6.46 10.53
N GLY A 196 -6.89 6.32 9.20
CA GLY A 196 -7.99 5.88 8.34
C GLY A 196 -7.77 4.49 7.78
N VAL A 197 -8.27 3.46 8.45
CA VAL A 197 -8.04 2.07 8.00
C VAL A 197 -9.11 1.58 7.03
N SER A 198 -8.72 0.66 6.15
CA SER A 198 -9.57 0.12 5.09
C SER A 198 -9.10 -1.27 4.65
N HIS A 199 -9.80 -1.85 3.67
CA HIS A 199 -9.32 -3.02 2.92
C HIS A 199 -8.92 -4.22 3.81
N CYS A 200 -7.65 -4.62 3.78
CA CYS A 200 -7.09 -5.80 4.44
C CYS A 200 -6.85 -5.63 5.96
N THR A 201 -7.21 -4.49 6.56
CA THR A 201 -7.18 -4.35 8.03
C THR A 201 -8.20 -5.31 8.68
N GLY A 202 -9.35 -5.53 8.05
CA GLY A 202 -10.40 -6.40 8.58
C GLY A 202 -11.21 -5.78 9.72
N LEU A 203 -12.48 -6.17 9.84
CA LEU A 203 -13.41 -5.58 10.82
C LEU A 203 -12.97 -5.77 12.28
N PRO A 204 -12.54 -6.96 12.74
CA PRO A 204 -12.12 -7.15 14.14
C PRO A 204 -10.96 -6.22 14.53
N SER A 205 -9.91 -6.18 13.72
CA SER A 205 -8.74 -5.33 13.96
C SER A 205 -9.09 -3.84 13.84
N SER A 206 -9.97 -3.47 12.91
CA SER A 206 -10.46 -2.08 12.81
C SER A 206 -11.19 -1.64 14.08
N MET A 207 -12.02 -2.51 14.68
CA MET A 207 -12.70 -2.20 15.95
C MET A 207 -11.72 -2.03 17.10
N LEU A 208 -10.70 -2.89 17.19
CA LEU A 208 -9.69 -2.77 18.24
C LEU A 208 -8.86 -1.49 18.06
N LEU A 209 -8.41 -1.19 16.84
CA LEU A 209 -7.73 0.06 16.53
C LEU A 209 -8.59 1.28 16.88
N SER A 210 -9.88 1.25 16.54
CA SER A 210 -10.82 2.32 16.89
C SER A 210 -10.92 2.52 18.40
N GLN A 211 -10.96 1.44 19.18
CA GLN A 211 -11.02 1.50 20.63
C GLN A 211 -9.75 2.13 21.23
N GLN A 212 -8.57 1.76 20.70
CA GLN A 212 -7.30 2.27 21.23
C GLN A 212 -7.02 3.70 20.80
N LEU A 213 -7.31 4.06 19.54
CA LEU A 213 -6.94 5.34 18.95
C LEU A 213 -7.98 6.46 19.17
N GLY A 214 -9.20 6.11 19.56
CA GLY A 214 -10.24 7.08 19.90
C GLY A 214 -10.53 8.07 18.76
N GLU A 215 -10.46 9.37 19.06
CA GLU A 215 -10.77 10.44 18.09
C GLU A 215 -9.81 10.52 16.90
N SER A 216 -8.60 9.96 17.03
CA SER A 216 -7.65 9.88 15.92
C SER A 216 -8.09 8.88 14.85
N PHE A 217 -9.03 7.98 15.14
CA PHE A 217 -9.44 6.93 14.21
C PHE A 217 -10.65 7.31 13.35
N PHE A 218 -10.65 6.89 12.10
CA PHE A 218 -11.85 6.87 11.26
C PHE A 218 -11.87 5.65 10.33
N PHE A 219 -13.07 5.26 9.91
CA PHE A 219 -13.24 4.25 8.86
C PHE A 219 -13.04 4.89 7.47
N ASN A 220 -12.05 4.41 6.73
CA ASN A 220 -11.83 4.81 5.35
C ASN A 220 -12.64 3.89 4.41
N ASN A 221 -13.82 4.35 4.01
CA ASN A 221 -14.75 3.61 3.17
C ASN A 221 -14.75 4.11 1.73
N THR A 222 -15.37 3.36 0.83
CA THR A 222 -15.60 3.84 -0.55
C THR A 222 -16.39 5.14 -0.52
N GLY A 223 -15.85 6.19 -1.13
CA GLY A 223 -16.44 7.53 -1.16
C GLY A 223 -16.00 8.46 -0.04
N THR A 224 -15.16 8.01 0.90
CA THR A 224 -14.52 8.90 1.87
C THR A 224 -13.66 9.94 1.14
N SER A 225 -13.86 11.22 1.47
CA SER A 225 -13.03 12.34 1.02
C SER A 225 -12.40 13.00 2.25
N ILE A 226 -11.10 13.24 2.19
CA ILE A 226 -10.35 13.89 3.26
C ILE A 226 -9.59 15.09 2.72
N THR A 227 -9.61 16.17 3.48
CA THR A 227 -8.67 17.27 3.33
C THR A 227 -7.45 16.98 4.20
N ILE A 228 -6.27 17.14 3.62
CA ILE A 228 -4.98 17.10 4.30
C ILE A 228 -4.41 18.54 4.34
N PRO A 229 -3.62 18.88 5.37
CA PRO A 229 -3.07 20.22 5.56
C PRO A 229 -1.87 20.55 4.67
#